data_AF-A0A2G6IS16-F1
#
_entry.id   AF-A0A2G6IS16-F1
#
_cell.length_a   1.000
_cell.length_b   1.000
_cell.length_c   1.000
_cell.angle_alpha   90.00
_cell.angle_beta   90.00
_cell.angle_gamma   90.00
#
_symmetry.space_group_name_H-M   'P 1'
#
loop_
_entity.id
_entity.type
_entity.pdbx_description
1 polymer ?
#
loop_
_entity_poly.entity_id
_entity_poly.type
_entity_poly.pdbx_seq_one_letter_code
_entity_poly.pdbx_strand_id
1 'polypeptide(L)'
;MTPTLHATRACRRTTNNRLIPACALGCSQHVPDQNEPMNFISNKIAPTNQKLRGGYYTPVLLARYVCKWALRDGQEKVLEPSAGDGNFLAALNDAAGDKGGVRVTAVEIDRVEIAKARARSADLTKIDVTWRNEDFFSAYRKLPRDFDAVVGNPPFIRFQHFDADSRETAFDHLREHGYRPTKLANAWAAFVQLSIELLRPGGRLAMVIPAELLQVKYAAELRERITQMFDHVVLVTFQKLVFEGIQQEVVLVLAEGKRASAGDHSVVHTVEFADAESLFSVASLSEVIAHSPEKHARKDVKWTALFLPDTAFSSLERAYRSEGVQKLGDLAKVEVGIVTGRNSFFVIDDEQARNVRLNGFSQPLVGRTSSLRSICFNKKDFAAHSEKHPSILIDLNGVPEEKLSGELVEYIQEGERAGVHNGYKCSIRKRWYDVPSIYVPDAFLFRQIHDAPLLVANKARATSTDTIHRVRFHREVAAETVAAAFCNSLTFAWAEVCGRSYGGGLLELEPREALELPIPLEAACAVDEQKLDRILRKGGVEAALDYSDPILLGEGLGMSTAEVRAVRDCWVQLRDRRKNRKHASKIAGPKMTSAPA
;
A
#
# COMPACT_ATOMS: atom_id res chain seq x y z
N MET A 1 59.97 50.83 22.00
CA MET A 1 60.12 51.98 21.11
C MET A 1 58.99 51.95 20.08
N THR A 2 57.91 52.67 20.34
CA THR A 2 56.98 53.15 19.31
C THR A 2 57.41 54.57 18.94
N PRO A 3 57.21 55.02 17.68
CA PRO A 3 56.09 55.94 17.42
C PRO A 3 55.35 55.65 16.08
N THR A 4 54.00 55.56 16.07
CA THR A 4 52.99 56.59 15.68
C THR A 4 53.02 57.00 14.20
N LEU A 5 52.03 56.65 13.37
CA LEU A 5 50.68 57.24 13.18
C LEU A 5 50.69 58.69 12.64
N HIS A 6 50.15 58.88 11.44
CA HIS A 6 49.17 59.95 11.21
C HIS A 6 48.15 59.58 10.12
N ALA A 7 46.89 59.78 10.50
CA ALA A 7 45.70 59.70 9.68
C ALA A 7 45.16 61.13 9.45
N THR A 8 44.51 61.37 8.31
CA THR A 8 43.51 62.43 8.20
C THR A 8 42.40 62.05 7.23
N ARG A 9 41.18 62.15 7.75
CA ARG A 9 39.86 61.92 7.15
C ARG A 9 39.36 63.17 6.42
N ALA A 10 38.47 62.96 5.44
CA ALA A 10 37.14 63.58 5.23
C ALA A 10 36.78 63.52 3.73
N CYS A 11 35.55 63.36 3.22
CA CYS A 11 34.21 63.05 3.72
C CYS A 11 33.26 63.01 2.49
N ARG A 12 32.07 62.38 2.64
CA ARG A 12 30.83 62.39 1.80
C ARG A 12 30.73 61.28 0.73
N ARG A 13 29.92 60.22 0.99
CA ARG A 13 28.44 60.02 0.72
C ARG A 13 28.23 59.59 -0.75
N THR A 14 27.59 58.49 -1.14
CA THR A 14 26.41 57.71 -0.67
C THR A 14 26.45 56.34 -1.39
N THR A 15 26.56 55.18 -0.71
CA THR A 15 25.50 54.25 -0.21
C THR A 15 24.66 53.48 -1.24
N ASN A 16 24.94 52.17 -1.37
CA ASN A 16 24.03 51.04 -1.09
C ASN A 16 24.71 49.74 -1.56
N ASN A 17 24.59 48.58 -0.92
CA ASN A 17 24.41 48.27 0.49
C ASN A 17 24.95 46.84 0.67
N ARG A 18 25.56 46.59 1.82
CA ARG A 18 26.33 45.40 2.18
C ARG A 18 25.49 44.51 3.09
N LEU A 19 25.90 43.24 3.12
CA LEU A 19 25.96 42.36 4.29
C LEU A 19 24.65 41.86 4.91
N ILE A 20 24.62 40.53 4.98
CA ILE A 20 23.75 39.65 5.74
C ILE A 20 24.00 39.89 7.24
N PRO A 21 23.00 40.28 8.04
CA PRO A 21 23.12 40.28 9.49
C PRO A 21 22.43 39.06 10.11
N ALA A 22 23.06 38.58 11.19
CA ALA A 22 22.44 37.79 12.23
C ALA A 22 21.20 38.51 12.78
N CYS A 23 20.10 37.77 12.96
CA CYS A 23 18.93 38.26 13.69
C CYS A 23 18.75 37.43 14.95
N ALA A 24 19.08 38.07 16.07
CA ALA A 24 18.46 37.79 17.35
C ALA A 24 16.95 38.05 17.21
N LEU A 25 16.13 37.03 17.48
CA LEU A 25 14.71 37.22 17.77
C LEU A 25 14.54 36.99 19.26
N GLY A 26 14.23 38.07 19.95
CA GLY A 26 14.03 38.11 21.39
C GLY A 26 12.85 37.24 21.83
N CYS A 27 12.96 36.77 23.06
CA CYS A 27 11.83 36.39 23.90
C CYS A 27 10.78 37.50 23.88
N SER A 28 9.76 37.34 23.04
CA SER A 28 8.43 37.86 23.34
C SER A 28 7.76 36.78 24.15
N GLN A 29 7.58 37.04 25.45
CA GLN A 29 6.64 36.28 26.27
C GLN A 29 5.24 36.53 25.68
N HIS A 30 4.81 35.67 24.77
CA HIS A 30 3.39 35.48 24.53
C HIS A 30 2.84 34.75 25.75
N VAL A 31 2.24 35.52 26.65
CA VAL A 31 1.17 34.99 27.50
C VAL A 31 0.09 34.54 26.52
N PRO A 32 -0.27 33.25 26.46
CA PRO A 32 -1.39 32.82 25.63
C PRO A 32 -2.64 33.54 26.15
N ASP A 33 -3.35 34.22 25.26
CA ASP A 33 -4.68 34.73 25.55
C ASP A 33 -5.57 33.52 25.89
N GLN A 34 -6.15 33.47 27.09
CA GLN A 34 -6.86 32.29 27.60
C GLN A 34 -8.24 32.05 26.94
N ASN A 35 -8.47 32.60 25.74
CA ASN A 35 -9.76 32.58 25.05
C ASN A 35 -9.71 32.22 23.55
N GLU A 36 -8.60 31.69 23.03
CA GLU A 36 -8.64 31.09 21.69
C GLU A 36 -9.26 29.68 21.73
N PRO A 37 -10.30 29.38 20.92
CA PRO A 37 -10.95 28.07 20.92
C PRO A 37 -9.97 26.98 20.45
N MET A 38 -9.91 25.86 21.18
CA MET A 38 -9.05 24.73 20.83
C MET A 38 -9.40 24.19 19.43
N ASN A 39 -8.42 24.20 18.54
CA ASN A 39 -8.63 23.80 17.15
C ASN A 39 -8.34 22.30 16.93
N PHE A 40 -9.40 21.47 16.90
CA PHE A 40 -9.29 20.03 16.66
C PHE A 40 -9.26 19.69 15.16
N ILE A 41 -8.10 19.89 14.53
CA ILE A 41 -7.93 19.74 13.07
C ILE A 41 -8.21 18.29 12.59
N SER A 42 -8.84 18.18 11.41
CA SER A 42 -9.10 16.91 10.72
C SER A 42 -8.06 16.59 9.64
N ASN A 43 -7.48 15.39 9.71
CA ASN A 43 -6.49 14.92 8.73
C ASN A 43 -7.10 14.21 7.50
N LYS A 44 -8.43 14.10 7.37
CA LYS A 44 -9.09 13.43 6.24
C LYS A 44 -9.84 14.45 5.38
N ILE A 45 -9.32 14.69 4.18
CA ILE A 45 -9.92 15.50 3.11
C ILE A 45 -11.01 14.66 2.41
N ALA A 46 -12.16 15.26 2.10
CA ALA A 46 -13.25 14.60 1.36
C ALA A 46 -12.80 14.23 -0.08
N PRO A 47 -13.18 13.07 -0.61
CA PRO A 47 -12.82 12.66 -1.98
C PRO A 47 -13.52 13.53 -3.03
N THR A 48 -12.80 13.87 -4.11
CA THR A 48 -13.30 14.65 -5.26
C THR A 48 -14.19 13.83 -6.19
N ASN A 49 -15.10 14.50 -6.94
CA ASN A 49 -16.02 13.87 -7.91
C ASN A 49 -15.33 13.00 -8.98
N GLN A 50 -14.08 13.31 -9.34
CA GLN A 50 -13.29 12.51 -10.29
C GLN A 50 -12.86 11.15 -9.70
N LYS A 51 -12.62 11.06 -8.38
CA LYS A 51 -12.36 9.78 -7.68
C LYS A 51 -13.62 8.90 -7.59
N LEU A 52 -14.81 9.52 -7.55
CA LEU A 52 -16.09 8.79 -7.51
C LEU A 52 -16.47 8.18 -8.86
N ARG A 53 -15.97 8.75 -9.97
CA ARG A 53 -16.21 8.26 -11.33
C ARG A 53 -15.26 7.15 -11.78
N GLY A 54 -14.12 6.98 -11.12
CA GLY A 54 -13.16 5.88 -11.33
C GLY A 54 -12.58 5.66 -12.74
N GLY A 55 -12.95 6.47 -13.72
CA GLY A 55 -12.35 6.51 -15.05
C GLY A 55 -11.03 7.27 -15.00
N TYR A 56 -9.92 6.54 -15.10
CA TYR A 56 -8.59 7.11 -15.28
C TYR A 56 -8.19 6.93 -16.74
N TYR A 57 -7.94 8.04 -17.44
CA TYR A 57 -7.50 7.97 -18.83
C TYR A 57 -6.15 7.29 -18.93
N THR A 58 -6.11 6.17 -19.66
CA THR A 58 -4.87 5.43 -19.94
C THR A 58 -3.95 6.28 -20.82
N PRO A 59 -2.69 6.50 -20.42
CA PRO A 59 -1.71 7.13 -21.29
C PRO A 59 -1.68 6.43 -22.65
N VAL A 60 -1.74 7.20 -23.73
CA VAL A 60 -1.84 6.69 -25.10
C VAL A 60 -0.75 5.67 -25.40
N LEU A 61 0.47 5.91 -24.94
CA LEU A 61 1.60 5.02 -25.15
C LEU A 61 1.39 3.64 -24.47
N LEU A 62 0.81 3.58 -23.27
CA LEU A 62 0.46 2.31 -22.63
C LEU A 62 -0.62 1.57 -23.42
N ALA A 63 -1.67 2.27 -23.86
CA ALA A 63 -2.72 1.66 -24.66
C ALA A 63 -2.16 1.07 -25.97
N ARG A 64 -1.31 1.82 -26.68
CA ARG A 64 -0.62 1.35 -27.89
C ARG A 64 0.21 0.11 -27.62
N TYR A 65 0.92 0.08 -26.50
CA TYR A 65 1.73 -1.06 -26.11
C TYR A 65 0.89 -2.32 -25.87
N VAL A 66 -0.17 -2.19 -25.06
CA VAL A 66 -1.11 -3.28 -24.75
C VAL A 66 -1.77 -3.81 -26.02
N CYS A 67 -2.24 -2.93 -26.90
CA CYS A 67 -2.86 -3.32 -28.17
C CYS A 67 -1.86 -4.00 -29.12
N LYS A 68 -0.63 -3.48 -29.24
CA LYS A 68 0.42 -4.09 -30.08
C LYS A 68 0.77 -5.52 -29.63
N TRP A 69 0.77 -5.79 -28.33
CA TRP A 69 0.98 -7.15 -27.81
C TRP A 69 -0.26 -8.04 -28.02
N ALA A 70 -1.47 -7.49 -27.86
CA ALA A 70 -2.71 -8.25 -27.98
C ALA A 70 -2.94 -8.80 -29.39
N LEU A 71 -2.65 -8.00 -30.43
CA LEU A 71 -2.80 -8.40 -31.83
C LEU A 71 -1.61 -9.26 -32.30
N ARG A 72 -1.88 -10.30 -33.07
CA ARG A 72 -0.92 -11.19 -33.73
C ARG A 72 -0.81 -10.89 -35.22
N ASP A 73 -1.95 -10.79 -35.91
CA ASP A 73 -2.00 -10.65 -37.37
C ASP A 73 -2.84 -9.46 -37.86
N GLY A 74 -3.56 -8.77 -36.98
CA GLY A 74 -4.35 -7.58 -37.29
C GLY A 74 -5.79 -7.87 -37.71
N GLN A 75 -6.26 -9.12 -37.69
CA GLN A 75 -7.62 -9.51 -38.10
C GLN A 75 -8.49 -10.02 -36.94
N GLU A 76 -8.03 -9.79 -35.71
CA GLU A 76 -8.65 -10.29 -34.49
C GLU A 76 -10.05 -9.71 -34.21
N LYS A 77 -10.92 -10.53 -33.61
CA LYS A 77 -12.11 -10.09 -32.87
C LYS A 77 -11.71 -9.64 -31.48
N VAL A 78 -11.82 -8.35 -31.21
CA VAL A 78 -11.38 -7.72 -29.96
C VAL A 78 -12.58 -7.22 -29.17
N LEU A 79 -12.56 -7.44 -27.86
CA LEU A 79 -13.46 -6.78 -26.91
C LEU A 79 -12.72 -5.69 -26.14
N GLU A 80 -13.34 -4.53 -26.04
CA GLU A 80 -13.02 -3.51 -25.02
C GLU A 80 -14.29 -3.36 -24.14
N PRO A 81 -14.26 -3.80 -22.87
CA PRO A 81 -15.44 -3.87 -22.01
C PRO A 81 -15.81 -2.56 -21.27
N SER A 82 -14.96 -1.53 -21.32
CA SER A 82 -15.07 -0.24 -20.63
C SER A 82 -14.39 0.89 -21.42
N ALA A 83 -14.90 1.18 -22.63
CA ALA A 83 -14.14 1.85 -23.68
C ALA A 83 -13.80 3.33 -23.41
N GLY A 84 -14.48 3.97 -22.47
CA GLY A 84 -14.29 5.37 -22.11
C GLY A 84 -14.37 6.28 -23.33
N ASP A 85 -13.35 7.14 -23.50
CA ASP A 85 -13.23 8.09 -24.61
C ASP A 85 -12.56 7.50 -25.87
N GLY A 86 -12.35 6.19 -25.92
CA GLY A 86 -11.85 5.50 -27.11
C GLY A 86 -10.32 5.46 -27.27
N ASN A 87 -9.54 5.71 -26.23
CA ASN A 87 -8.06 5.63 -26.32
C ASN A 87 -7.57 4.24 -26.80
N PHE A 88 -8.17 3.14 -26.35
CA PHE A 88 -7.84 1.79 -26.81
C PHE A 88 -8.23 1.55 -28.27
N LEU A 89 -9.27 2.22 -28.79
CA LEU A 89 -9.69 2.09 -30.18
C LEU A 89 -8.65 2.69 -31.13
N ALA A 90 -8.18 3.91 -30.81
CA ALA A 90 -7.08 4.53 -31.55
C ALA A 90 -5.81 3.65 -31.51
N ALA A 91 -5.49 3.09 -30.34
CA ALA A 91 -4.34 2.19 -30.18
C ALA A 91 -4.48 0.88 -30.97
N LEU A 92 -5.67 0.30 -31.06
CA LEU A 92 -5.95 -0.89 -31.88
C LEU A 92 -5.79 -0.58 -33.37
N ASN A 93 -6.29 0.57 -33.83
CA ASN A 93 -6.12 1.02 -35.21
C ASN A 93 -4.64 1.15 -35.58
N ASP A 94 -3.83 1.74 -34.71
CA ASP A 94 -2.38 1.82 -34.92
C ASP A 94 -1.73 0.43 -34.94
N ALA A 95 -2.12 -0.45 -34.02
CA ALA A 95 -1.54 -1.78 -33.87
C ALA A 95 -1.92 -2.75 -35.01
N ALA A 96 -3.07 -2.56 -35.65
CA ALA A 96 -3.55 -3.38 -36.77
C ALA A 96 -2.61 -3.34 -38.00
N GLY A 97 -1.71 -2.35 -38.07
CA GLY A 97 -0.77 -2.21 -39.19
C GLY A 97 -1.49 -2.01 -40.52
N ASP A 98 -0.85 -2.34 -41.63
CA ASP A 98 -1.43 -2.09 -42.98
C ASP A 98 -2.45 -3.15 -43.40
N LYS A 99 -2.52 -4.27 -42.68
CA LYS A 99 -3.49 -5.33 -42.92
C LYS A 99 -4.92 -4.87 -42.58
N GLY A 100 -5.07 -4.06 -41.53
CA GLY A 100 -6.39 -3.66 -40.99
C GLY A 100 -7.26 -4.88 -40.65
N GLY A 101 -8.57 -4.67 -40.44
CA GLY A 101 -9.55 -5.76 -40.32
C GLY A 101 -9.86 -6.22 -38.90
N VAL A 102 -9.34 -5.55 -37.88
CA VAL A 102 -9.68 -5.81 -36.47
C VAL A 102 -11.15 -5.47 -36.25
N ARG A 103 -11.93 -6.43 -35.74
CA ARG A 103 -13.35 -6.22 -35.39
C ARG A 103 -13.46 -5.98 -33.90
N VAL A 104 -13.83 -4.78 -33.50
CA VAL A 104 -13.86 -4.35 -32.10
C VAL A 104 -15.30 -4.29 -31.62
N THR A 105 -15.62 -4.98 -30.53
CA THR A 105 -16.82 -4.68 -29.74
C THR A 105 -16.43 -3.77 -28.59
N ALA A 106 -16.98 -2.55 -28.56
CA ALA A 106 -16.69 -1.54 -27.55
C ALA A 106 -17.92 -1.31 -26.67
N VAL A 107 -17.81 -1.60 -25.37
CA VAL A 107 -18.86 -1.39 -24.38
C VAL A 107 -18.53 -0.17 -23.52
N GLU A 108 -19.48 0.75 -23.38
CA GLU A 108 -19.32 1.93 -22.52
C GLU A 108 -20.67 2.34 -21.94
N ILE A 109 -20.75 2.50 -20.62
CA ILE A 109 -21.99 2.83 -19.92
C ILE A 109 -22.35 4.32 -20.08
N ASP A 110 -21.36 5.21 -20.10
CA ASP A 110 -21.54 6.65 -20.16
C ASP A 110 -21.77 7.13 -21.60
N ARG A 111 -22.95 7.73 -21.82
CA ARG A 111 -23.37 8.28 -23.12
C ARG A 111 -22.45 9.39 -23.65
N VAL A 112 -21.86 10.17 -22.77
CA VAL A 112 -20.95 11.27 -23.12
C VAL A 112 -19.59 10.70 -23.54
N GLU A 113 -19.07 9.73 -22.79
CA GLU A 113 -17.78 9.12 -23.12
C GLU A 113 -17.85 8.32 -24.43
N ILE A 114 -18.91 7.52 -24.65
CA ILE A 114 -19.08 6.79 -25.91
C ILE A 114 -19.24 7.74 -27.11
N ALA A 115 -19.85 8.92 -26.93
CA ALA A 115 -19.94 9.93 -27.98
C ALA A 115 -18.56 10.49 -28.34
N LYS A 116 -17.70 10.76 -27.34
CA LYS A 116 -16.30 11.16 -27.57
C LYS A 116 -15.52 10.05 -28.27
N ALA A 117 -15.70 8.80 -27.84
CA ALA A 117 -15.04 7.65 -28.44
C ALA A 117 -15.42 7.48 -29.91
N ARG A 118 -16.71 7.65 -30.25
CA ARG A 118 -17.20 7.65 -31.64
C ARG A 118 -16.58 8.77 -32.47
N ALA A 119 -16.53 9.98 -31.93
CA ALA A 119 -15.91 11.12 -32.62
C ALA A 119 -14.41 10.87 -32.87
N ARG A 120 -13.68 10.36 -31.87
CA ARG A 120 -12.27 9.98 -32.00
C ARG A 120 -12.06 8.85 -33.01
N SER A 121 -13.04 7.97 -33.15
CA SER A 121 -12.94 6.79 -34.00
C SER A 121 -13.46 7.00 -35.43
N ALA A 122 -13.99 8.19 -35.75
CA ALA A 122 -14.66 8.46 -37.03
C ALA A 122 -13.74 8.25 -38.25
N ASP A 123 -12.46 8.57 -38.10
CA ASP A 123 -11.47 8.49 -39.18
C ASP A 123 -10.57 7.24 -39.08
N LEU A 124 -10.88 6.30 -38.18
CA LEU A 124 -10.11 5.07 -38.01
C LEU A 124 -10.53 4.05 -39.06
N THR A 125 -9.64 3.77 -40.02
CA THR A 125 -9.93 2.93 -41.19
C THR A 125 -9.52 1.47 -41.03
N LYS A 126 -8.73 1.14 -40.01
CA LYS A 126 -8.14 -0.20 -39.83
C LYS A 126 -8.95 -1.09 -38.88
N ILE A 127 -9.97 -0.54 -38.24
CA ILE A 127 -10.84 -1.24 -37.29
C ILE A 127 -12.31 -1.07 -37.69
N ASP A 128 -13.11 -2.09 -37.39
CA ASP A 128 -14.57 -2.03 -37.48
C ASP A 128 -15.17 -2.11 -36.08
N VAL A 129 -15.88 -1.07 -35.64
CA VAL A 129 -16.34 -0.93 -34.25
C VAL A 129 -17.84 -1.16 -34.10
N THR A 130 -18.21 -2.22 -33.39
CA THR A 130 -19.56 -2.45 -32.88
C THR A 130 -19.71 -1.81 -31.50
N TRP A 131 -20.52 -0.76 -31.41
CA TRP A 131 -20.74 0.00 -30.18
C TRP A 131 -21.89 -0.55 -29.34
N ARG A 132 -21.69 -0.67 -28.03
CA ARG A 132 -22.75 -0.96 -27.05
C ARG A 132 -22.75 0.07 -25.92
N ASN A 133 -23.77 0.94 -25.90
CA ASN A 133 -23.95 1.88 -24.80
C ASN A 133 -24.82 1.27 -23.68
N GLU A 134 -24.22 0.43 -22.84
CA GLU A 134 -24.88 -0.21 -21.71
C GLU A 134 -23.82 -0.59 -20.64
N ASP A 135 -24.28 -0.96 -19.44
CA ASP A 135 -23.40 -1.54 -18.41
C ASP A 135 -22.80 -2.87 -18.89
N PHE A 136 -21.49 -3.04 -18.76
CA PHE A 136 -20.79 -4.27 -19.14
C PHE A 136 -21.35 -5.52 -18.46
N PHE A 137 -21.73 -5.43 -17.18
CA PHE A 137 -22.29 -6.58 -16.46
C PHE A 137 -23.67 -6.97 -17.02
N SER A 138 -24.42 -5.99 -17.52
CA SER A 138 -25.68 -6.24 -18.25
C SER A 138 -25.44 -6.77 -19.67
N ALA A 139 -24.39 -6.30 -20.35
CA ALA A 139 -24.00 -6.74 -21.68
C ALA A 139 -23.46 -8.17 -21.69
N TYR A 140 -22.80 -8.61 -20.62
CA TYR A 140 -22.02 -9.85 -20.54
C TYR A 140 -22.70 -11.07 -21.18
N ARG A 141 -23.97 -11.35 -20.83
CA ARG A 141 -24.70 -12.51 -21.38
C ARG A 141 -25.05 -12.39 -22.87
N LYS A 142 -25.03 -11.18 -23.42
CA LYS A 142 -25.36 -10.86 -24.82
C LYS A 142 -24.11 -10.78 -25.72
N LEU A 143 -22.92 -10.89 -25.14
CA LEU A 143 -21.66 -10.84 -25.85
C LEU A 143 -21.26 -12.26 -26.32
N PRO A 144 -20.63 -12.39 -27.49
CA PRO A 144 -20.16 -13.68 -27.96
C PRO A 144 -18.97 -14.17 -27.13
N ARG A 145 -18.78 -15.49 -27.06
CA ARG A 145 -17.69 -16.15 -26.28
C ARG A 145 -16.54 -16.61 -27.18
N ASP A 146 -16.29 -15.88 -28.26
CA ASP A 146 -15.36 -16.24 -29.32
C ASP A 146 -14.33 -15.16 -29.62
N PHE A 147 -14.11 -14.21 -28.70
CA PHE A 147 -13.13 -13.13 -28.89
C PHE A 147 -11.71 -13.68 -28.92
N ASP A 148 -10.93 -13.19 -29.88
CA ASP A 148 -9.50 -13.47 -30.04
C ASP A 148 -8.69 -12.76 -28.95
N ALA A 149 -9.06 -11.53 -28.63
CA ALA A 149 -8.43 -10.75 -27.58
C ALA A 149 -9.42 -9.89 -26.78
N VAL A 150 -9.11 -9.64 -25.52
CA VAL A 150 -9.75 -8.58 -24.73
C VAL A 150 -8.68 -7.60 -24.27
N VAL A 151 -8.91 -6.32 -24.54
CA VAL A 151 -8.04 -5.23 -24.10
C VAL A 151 -8.81 -4.24 -23.24
N GLY A 152 -8.11 -3.45 -22.43
CA GLY A 152 -8.73 -2.30 -21.78
C GLY A 152 -8.10 -1.84 -20.47
N ASN A 153 -8.76 -0.85 -19.87
CA ASN A 153 -8.48 -0.34 -18.52
C ASN A 153 -9.80 -0.27 -17.73
N PRO A 154 -10.18 -1.35 -17.03
CA PRO A 154 -11.42 -1.40 -16.27
C PRO A 154 -11.53 -0.31 -15.19
N PRO A 155 -12.74 0.03 -14.72
CA PRO A 155 -12.93 1.07 -13.71
C PRO A 155 -12.38 0.68 -12.32
N PHE A 156 -11.69 1.61 -11.65
CA PHE A 156 -11.06 1.37 -10.34
C PHE A 156 -11.96 1.79 -9.18
N ILE A 157 -13.21 1.33 -9.17
CA ILE A 157 -14.24 1.69 -8.18
C ILE A 157 -14.60 0.48 -7.32
N ARG A 158 -14.73 0.68 -6.00
CA ARG A 158 -15.22 -0.37 -5.09
C ARG A 158 -16.71 -0.62 -5.29
N PHE A 159 -17.13 -1.87 -5.24
CA PHE A 159 -18.55 -2.25 -5.39
C PHE A 159 -19.51 -1.60 -4.38
N GLN A 160 -19.02 -1.18 -3.21
CA GLN A 160 -19.80 -0.39 -2.25
C GLN A 160 -20.29 0.96 -2.80
N HIS A 161 -19.67 1.48 -3.87
CA HIS A 161 -20.02 2.73 -4.56
C HIS A 161 -20.69 2.51 -5.92
N PHE A 162 -20.89 1.25 -6.33
CA PHE A 162 -21.64 0.94 -7.54
C PHE A 162 -23.15 1.04 -7.28
N ASP A 163 -23.88 1.30 -8.37
CA ASP A 163 -25.30 1.04 -8.44
C ASP A 163 -25.62 -0.39 -7.98
N ALA A 164 -26.72 -0.54 -7.25
CA ALA A 164 -27.05 -1.81 -6.60
C ALA A 164 -27.35 -2.91 -7.62
N ASP A 165 -28.09 -2.61 -8.69
CA ASP A 165 -28.52 -3.60 -9.67
C ASP A 165 -27.35 -4.06 -10.53
N SER A 166 -26.49 -3.13 -10.94
CA SER A 166 -25.24 -3.43 -11.64
C SER A 166 -24.32 -4.32 -10.79
N ARG A 167 -24.17 -4.01 -9.50
CA ARG A 167 -23.38 -4.83 -8.56
C ARG A 167 -23.95 -6.24 -8.40
N GLU A 168 -25.25 -6.39 -8.14
CA GLU A 168 -25.84 -7.71 -7.94
C GLU A 168 -25.75 -8.55 -9.22
N THR A 169 -25.94 -7.93 -10.40
CA THR A 169 -25.72 -8.57 -11.70
C THR A 169 -24.28 -9.09 -11.85
N ALA A 170 -23.28 -8.26 -11.51
CA ALA A 170 -21.88 -8.69 -11.52
C ALA A 170 -21.64 -9.85 -10.54
N PHE A 171 -22.24 -9.80 -9.36
CA PHE A 171 -22.08 -10.81 -8.32
C PHE A 171 -22.71 -12.15 -8.73
N ASP A 172 -23.86 -12.12 -9.43
CA ASP A 172 -24.48 -13.31 -9.99
C ASP A 172 -23.56 -13.99 -11.00
N HIS A 173 -23.05 -13.24 -12.00
CA HIS A 173 -22.12 -13.80 -12.98
C HIS A 173 -20.85 -14.34 -12.33
N LEU A 174 -20.32 -13.66 -11.31
CA LEU A 174 -19.15 -14.14 -10.58
C LEU A 174 -19.44 -15.46 -9.83
N ARG A 175 -20.59 -15.55 -9.16
CA ARG A 175 -21.02 -16.76 -8.46
C ARG A 175 -21.20 -17.95 -9.40
N GLU A 176 -21.70 -17.72 -10.62
CA GLU A 176 -21.79 -18.75 -11.67
C GLU A 176 -20.42 -19.37 -12.01
N HIS A 177 -19.33 -18.61 -11.84
CA HIS A 177 -17.95 -19.06 -12.07
C HIS A 177 -17.21 -19.43 -10.77
N GLY A 178 -17.94 -19.62 -9.66
CA GLY A 178 -17.40 -20.12 -8.39
C GLY A 178 -16.75 -19.07 -7.48
N TYR A 179 -16.85 -17.78 -7.81
CA TYR A 179 -16.28 -16.70 -7.01
C TYR A 179 -17.12 -16.33 -5.80
N ARG A 180 -16.46 -15.78 -4.77
CA ARG A 180 -17.12 -15.22 -3.57
C ARG A 180 -17.00 -13.69 -3.55
N PRO A 181 -17.85 -12.98 -4.30
CA PRO A 181 -17.75 -11.53 -4.39
C PRO A 181 -18.04 -10.82 -3.05
N THR A 182 -17.44 -9.65 -2.87
CA THR A 182 -17.63 -8.80 -1.68
C THR A 182 -17.74 -7.34 -2.08
N LYS A 183 -18.58 -6.57 -1.36
CA LYS A 183 -18.76 -5.13 -1.60
C LYS A 183 -17.47 -4.32 -1.39
N LEU A 184 -16.51 -4.86 -0.65
CA LEU A 184 -15.19 -4.26 -0.41
C LEU A 184 -14.24 -4.43 -1.61
N ALA A 185 -14.54 -5.34 -2.54
CA ALA A 185 -13.73 -5.57 -3.73
C ALA A 185 -13.89 -4.42 -4.73
N ASN A 186 -12.88 -4.26 -5.57
CA ASN A 186 -12.87 -3.31 -6.67
C ASN A 186 -13.40 -3.98 -7.95
N ALA A 187 -14.20 -3.25 -8.73
CA ALA A 187 -14.92 -3.78 -9.87
C ALA A 187 -14.01 -4.27 -11.01
N TRP A 188 -12.80 -3.71 -11.16
CA TRP A 188 -11.83 -4.19 -12.15
C TRP A 188 -11.63 -5.71 -12.10
N ALA A 189 -11.71 -6.33 -10.91
CA ALA A 189 -11.53 -7.77 -10.76
C ALA A 189 -12.65 -8.57 -11.44
N ALA A 190 -13.89 -8.06 -11.39
CA ALA A 190 -15.02 -8.66 -12.07
C ALA A 190 -14.94 -8.47 -13.59
N PHE A 191 -14.50 -7.29 -14.05
CA PHE A 191 -14.24 -7.04 -15.47
C PHE A 191 -13.24 -8.05 -16.02
N VAL A 192 -12.08 -8.19 -15.38
CA VAL A 192 -11.04 -9.13 -15.80
C VAL A 192 -11.59 -10.56 -15.83
N GLN A 193 -12.24 -11.02 -14.74
CA GLN A 193 -12.79 -12.36 -14.66
C GLN A 193 -13.77 -12.65 -15.80
N LEU A 194 -14.75 -11.78 -16.01
CA LEU A 194 -15.77 -11.99 -17.04
C LEU A 194 -15.19 -11.87 -18.45
N SER A 195 -14.17 -11.03 -18.65
CA SER A 195 -13.42 -10.98 -19.91
C SER A 195 -12.71 -12.30 -20.23
N ILE A 196 -12.17 -13.01 -19.24
CA ILE A 196 -11.57 -14.35 -19.45
C ILE A 196 -12.62 -15.33 -20.00
N GLU A 197 -13.86 -15.24 -19.55
CA GLU A 197 -14.96 -16.12 -19.97
C GLU A 197 -15.50 -15.81 -21.38
N LEU A 198 -15.19 -14.63 -21.91
CA LEU A 198 -15.58 -14.20 -23.26
C LEU A 198 -14.52 -14.54 -24.32
N LEU A 199 -13.31 -14.89 -23.90
CA LEU A 199 -12.24 -15.31 -24.82
C LEU A 199 -12.50 -16.71 -25.39
N ARG A 200 -12.11 -16.93 -26.64
CA ARG A 200 -11.98 -18.30 -27.20
C ARG A 200 -10.72 -19.01 -26.68
N PRO A 201 -10.65 -20.35 -26.75
CA PRO A 201 -9.40 -21.06 -26.57
C PRO A 201 -8.29 -20.53 -27.50
N GLY A 202 -7.09 -20.31 -26.96
CA GLY A 202 -5.94 -19.69 -27.62
C GLY A 202 -5.95 -18.15 -27.60
N GLY A 203 -7.00 -17.52 -27.07
CA GLY A 203 -7.15 -16.07 -27.00
C GLY A 203 -6.20 -15.38 -26.03
N ARG A 204 -6.16 -14.03 -26.10
CA ARG A 204 -5.27 -13.16 -25.32
C ARG A 204 -6.03 -12.16 -24.44
N LEU A 205 -5.58 -12.00 -23.21
CA LEU A 205 -6.04 -10.94 -22.31
C LEU A 205 -4.91 -9.93 -22.13
N ALA A 206 -5.16 -8.64 -22.39
CA ALA A 206 -4.17 -7.59 -22.24
C ALA A 206 -4.79 -6.36 -21.57
N MET A 207 -4.58 -6.19 -20.26
CA MET A 207 -5.26 -5.12 -19.51
C MET A 207 -4.31 -4.31 -18.63
N VAL A 208 -4.65 -3.03 -18.47
CA VAL A 208 -4.07 -2.14 -17.44
C VAL A 208 -4.94 -2.24 -16.20
N ILE A 209 -4.42 -2.78 -15.10
CA ILE A 209 -5.20 -2.94 -13.86
C ILE A 209 -4.40 -2.51 -12.63
N PRO A 210 -5.04 -2.26 -11.48
CA PRO A 210 -4.32 -1.84 -10.28
C PRO A 210 -3.32 -2.91 -9.81
N ALA A 211 -2.16 -2.46 -9.32
CA ALA A 211 -1.16 -3.34 -8.69
C ALA A 211 -1.72 -4.07 -7.45
N GLU A 212 -2.91 -3.68 -6.97
CA GLU A 212 -3.70 -4.45 -6.01
C GLU A 212 -3.83 -5.93 -6.38
N LEU A 213 -3.91 -6.26 -7.68
CA LEU A 213 -3.90 -7.65 -8.18
C LEU A 213 -2.83 -8.50 -7.48
N LEU A 214 -1.63 -7.94 -7.26
CA LEU A 214 -0.49 -8.68 -6.76
C LEU A 214 -0.67 -9.17 -5.32
N GLN A 215 -1.50 -8.49 -4.52
CA GLN A 215 -1.41 -8.59 -3.06
C GLN A 215 -2.72 -8.52 -2.29
N VAL A 216 -3.82 -8.03 -2.87
CA VAL A 216 -5.09 -7.92 -2.13
C VAL A 216 -5.78 -9.28 -2.04
N LYS A 217 -6.48 -9.50 -0.93
CA LYS A 217 -7.14 -10.77 -0.64
C LYS A 217 -8.29 -11.07 -1.61
N TYR A 218 -9.09 -10.06 -1.96
CA TYR A 218 -10.26 -10.26 -2.82
C TYR A 218 -9.89 -10.69 -4.25
N ALA A 219 -8.63 -10.48 -4.67
CA ALA A 219 -8.14 -10.91 -5.97
C ALA A 219 -7.49 -12.31 -5.95
N ALA A 220 -7.55 -13.05 -4.83
CA ALA A 220 -6.96 -14.39 -4.72
C ALA A 220 -7.56 -15.38 -5.73
N GLU A 221 -8.90 -15.47 -5.79
CA GLU A 221 -9.61 -16.33 -6.74
C GLU A 221 -9.29 -15.94 -8.20
N LEU A 222 -9.12 -14.63 -8.47
CA LEU A 222 -8.76 -14.14 -9.80
C LEU A 222 -7.34 -14.52 -10.21
N ARG A 223 -6.37 -14.40 -9.29
CA ARG A 223 -5.00 -14.85 -9.52
C ARG A 223 -4.97 -16.34 -9.86
N GLU A 224 -5.67 -17.15 -9.09
CA GLU A 224 -5.80 -18.60 -9.33
C GLU A 224 -6.41 -18.88 -10.71
N ARG A 225 -7.52 -18.21 -11.05
CA ARG A 225 -8.15 -18.35 -12.36
C ARG A 225 -7.21 -17.99 -13.51
N ILE A 226 -6.50 -16.86 -13.43
CA ILE A 226 -5.55 -16.48 -14.48
C ILE A 226 -4.50 -17.58 -14.66
N THR A 227 -3.94 -18.12 -13.57
CA THR A 227 -2.91 -19.16 -13.66
C THR A 227 -3.42 -20.52 -14.14
N GLN A 228 -4.71 -20.80 -13.95
CA GLN A 228 -5.34 -22.03 -14.44
C GLN A 228 -5.76 -21.89 -15.91
N MET A 229 -6.17 -20.70 -16.34
CA MET A 229 -6.80 -20.49 -17.64
C MET A 229 -5.86 -20.06 -18.75
N PHE A 230 -4.59 -19.72 -18.48
CA PHE A 230 -3.65 -19.28 -19.52
C PHE A 230 -2.36 -20.08 -19.50
N ASP A 231 -1.73 -20.29 -20.64
CA ASP A 231 -0.43 -20.96 -20.73
C ASP A 231 0.71 -20.06 -20.22
N HIS A 232 0.70 -18.80 -20.66
CA HIS A 232 1.74 -17.82 -20.32
C HIS A 232 1.12 -16.54 -19.79
N VAL A 233 1.70 -16.01 -18.71
CA VAL A 233 1.30 -14.75 -18.08
C VAL A 233 2.53 -13.87 -17.92
N VAL A 234 2.45 -12.63 -18.38
CA VAL A 234 3.49 -11.62 -18.20
C VAL A 234 2.91 -10.48 -17.38
N LEU A 235 3.60 -10.18 -16.28
CA LEU A 235 3.29 -9.06 -15.39
C LEU A 235 4.31 -7.96 -15.63
N VAL A 236 3.88 -6.87 -16.26
CA VAL A 236 4.73 -5.69 -16.46
C VAL A 236 4.43 -4.66 -15.36
N THR A 237 5.45 -4.30 -14.60
CA THR A 237 5.35 -3.35 -13.49
C THR A 237 6.32 -2.17 -13.66
N PHE A 238 6.09 -1.12 -12.88
CA PHE A 238 6.84 0.13 -12.97
C PHE A 238 7.33 0.56 -11.59
N GLN A 239 8.55 1.11 -11.52
CA GLN A 239 9.08 1.69 -10.29
C GLN A 239 8.47 3.08 -10.01
N LYS A 240 8.14 3.85 -11.06
CA LYS A 240 7.45 5.14 -10.92
C LYS A 240 5.97 5.02 -11.28
N LEU A 241 5.16 5.89 -10.70
CA LEU A 241 3.76 6.06 -11.09
C LEU A 241 3.67 6.45 -12.56
N VAL A 242 2.86 5.71 -13.32
CA VAL A 242 2.67 5.93 -14.76
C VAL A 242 1.63 7.01 -15.05
N PHE A 243 0.70 7.22 -14.14
CA PHE A 243 -0.37 8.20 -14.29
C PHE A 243 -0.03 9.49 -13.54
N GLU A 244 0.01 10.61 -14.27
CA GLU A 244 0.22 11.92 -13.65
C GLU A 244 -0.95 12.29 -12.72
N GLY A 245 -0.63 12.83 -11.54
CA GLY A 245 -1.63 13.29 -10.57
C GLY A 245 -2.41 12.18 -9.84
N ILE A 246 -2.11 10.90 -10.10
CA ILE A 246 -2.81 9.76 -9.51
C ILE A 246 -1.81 8.88 -8.76
N GLN A 247 -2.08 8.59 -7.49
CA GLN A 247 -1.22 7.77 -6.62
C GLN A 247 -1.44 6.26 -6.80
N GLN A 248 -2.21 5.84 -7.82
CA GLN A 248 -2.53 4.44 -8.06
C GLN A 248 -1.44 3.77 -8.89
N GLU A 249 -0.79 2.77 -8.32
CA GLU A 249 0.11 1.87 -9.06
C GLU A 249 -0.71 0.91 -9.93
N VAL A 250 -0.21 0.62 -11.13
CA VAL A 250 -0.79 -0.32 -12.08
C VAL A 250 0.19 -1.42 -12.46
N VAL A 251 -0.37 -2.52 -12.95
CA VAL A 251 0.31 -3.64 -13.59
C VAL A 251 -0.33 -3.87 -14.96
N LEU A 252 0.48 -4.12 -15.99
CA LEU A 252 -0.03 -4.66 -17.23
C LEU A 252 -0.09 -6.17 -17.09
N VAL A 253 -1.28 -6.74 -17.27
CA VAL A 253 -1.47 -8.19 -17.31
C VAL A 253 -1.62 -8.60 -18.75
N LEU A 254 -0.63 -9.34 -19.24
CA LEU A 254 -0.58 -9.87 -20.60
C LEU A 254 -0.63 -11.40 -20.48
N ALA A 255 -1.78 -12.00 -20.74
CA ALA A 255 -1.98 -13.45 -20.62
C ALA A 255 -2.38 -14.06 -21.96
N GLU A 256 -1.71 -15.11 -22.38
CA GLU A 256 -1.96 -15.77 -23.68
C GLU A 256 -2.07 -17.28 -23.57
N GLY A 257 -2.62 -17.88 -24.62
CA GLY A 257 -2.91 -19.31 -24.62
C GLY A 257 -4.08 -19.62 -23.69
N LYS A 258 -5.20 -18.89 -23.82
CA LYS A 258 -6.39 -19.18 -23.02
C LYS A 258 -6.81 -20.65 -23.21
N ARG A 259 -6.88 -21.43 -22.15
CA ARG A 259 -7.25 -22.84 -22.19
C ARG A 259 -8.76 -23.01 -22.32
N ALA A 260 -9.17 -24.15 -22.88
CA ALA A 260 -10.59 -24.54 -22.92
C ALA A 260 -11.11 -24.98 -21.55
N SER A 261 -10.23 -25.49 -20.68
CA SER A 261 -10.51 -25.91 -19.31
C SER A 261 -9.34 -25.54 -18.40
N ALA A 262 -9.58 -25.49 -17.08
CA ALA A 262 -8.55 -25.17 -16.10
C ALA A 262 -7.39 -26.19 -16.16
N GLY A 263 -6.16 -25.69 -16.30
CA GLY A 263 -4.93 -26.47 -16.16
C GLY A 263 -4.28 -26.30 -14.79
N ASP A 264 -3.15 -26.96 -14.58
CA ASP A 264 -2.46 -26.97 -13.28
C ASP A 264 -1.78 -25.63 -12.94
N HIS A 265 -1.03 -25.06 -13.89
CA HIS A 265 -0.27 -23.82 -13.70
C HIS A 265 0.00 -23.08 -15.02
N SER A 266 0.35 -21.80 -14.92
CA SER A 266 0.94 -21.00 -16.00
C SER A 266 2.43 -20.84 -15.79
N VAL A 267 3.16 -20.67 -16.88
CA VAL A 267 4.47 -20.03 -16.83
C VAL A 267 4.26 -18.53 -16.66
N VAL A 268 4.89 -17.95 -15.64
CA VAL A 268 4.77 -16.52 -15.32
C VAL A 268 6.11 -15.81 -15.45
N HIS A 269 6.12 -14.69 -16.17
CA HIS A 269 7.25 -13.77 -16.23
C HIS A 269 6.90 -12.45 -15.54
N THR A 270 7.85 -11.92 -14.78
CA THR A 270 7.73 -10.57 -14.19
C THR A 270 8.76 -9.67 -14.83
N VAL A 271 8.33 -8.58 -15.44
CA VAL A 271 9.21 -7.56 -16.01
C VAL A 271 8.97 -6.25 -15.26
N GLU A 272 10.05 -5.63 -14.81
CA GLU A 272 9.97 -4.33 -14.14
C GLU A 272 10.73 -3.27 -14.92
N PHE A 273 10.06 -2.16 -15.18
CA PHE A 273 10.62 -0.97 -15.82
C PHE A 273 10.76 0.17 -14.81
N ALA A 274 11.68 1.09 -15.07
CA ALA A 274 11.81 2.29 -14.24
C ALA A 274 10.54 3.16 -14.33
N ASP A 275 10.02 3.33 -15.54
CA ASP A 275 8.85 4.14 -15.86
C ASP A 275 8.25 3.71 -17.21
N ALA A 276 7.17 4.38 -17.61
CA ALA A 276 6.49 4.11 -18.88
C ALA A 276 7.40 4.41 -20.07
N GLU A 277 8.22 5.47 -20.03
CA GLU A 277 9.17 5.79 -21.10
C GLU A 277 10.16 4.65 -21.36
N SER A 278 10.67 4.04 -20.28
CA SER A 278 11.56 2.88 -20.34
C SER A 278 10.90 1.66 -20.98
N LEU A 279 9.58 1.49 -20.84
CA LEU A 279 8.83 0.43 -21.53
C LEU A 279 8.76 0.72 -23.04
N PHE A 280 8.54 1.98 -23.41
CA PHE A 280 8.38 2.40 -24.80
C PHE A 280 9.69 2.45 -25.58
N SER A 281 10.83 2.51 -24.89
CA SER A 281 12.15 2.45 -25.53
C SER A 281 12.60 1.03 -25.88
N VAL A 282 11.93 0.00 -25.34
CA VAL A 282 12.24 -1.40 -25.69
C VAL A 282 11.77 -1.71 -27.10
N ALA A 283 12.70 -2.18 -27.93
CA ALA A 283 12.40 -2.60 -29.30
C ALA A 283 11.47 -3.82 -29.36
N SER A 284 11.69 -4.82 -28.49
CA SER A 284 10.94 -6.08 -28.45
C SER A 284 10.68 -6.55 -27.02
N LEU A 285 9.41 -6.56 -26.60
CA LEU A 285 9.02 -7.15 -25.31
C LEU A 285 9.29 -8.65 -25.28
N SER A 286 9.06 -9.34 -26.40
CA SER A 286 9.29 -10.79 -26.50
C SER A 286 10.73 -11.14 -26.20
N GLU A 287 11.70 -10.31 -26.61
CA GLU A 287 13.11 -10.48 -26.23
C GLU A 287 13.33 -10.28 -24.73
N VAL A 288 12.73 -9.25 -24.13
CA VAL A 288 12.83 -9.03 -22.67
C VAL A 288 12.21 -10.19 -21.89
N ILE A 289 11.07 -10.70 -22.33
CA ILE A 289 10.40 -11.88 -21.74
C ILE A 289 11.29 -13.12 -21.89
N ALA A 290 11.89 -13.34 -23.06
CA ALA A 290 12.75 -14.51 -23.32
C ALA A 290 14.00 -14.54 -22.42
N HIS A 291 14.48 -13.37 -21.97
CA HIS A 291 15.57 -13.26 -21.00
C HIS A 291 15.10 -13.18 -19.54
N SER A 292 13.79 -13.16 -19.31
CA SER A 292 13.21 -13.15 -17.96
C SER A 292 12.99 -14.58 -17.47
N PRO A 293 13.43 -14.93 -16.25
CA PRO A 293 13.24 -16.28 -15.71
C PRO A 293 11.77 -16.72 -15.70
N GLU A 294 11.54 -17.99 -16.03
CA GLU A 294 10.25 -18.64 -15.81
C GLU A 294 9.99 -18.80 -14.31
N LYS A 295 8.75 -18.53 -13.90
CA LYS A 295 8.30 -18.61 -12.51
C LYS A 295 6.91 -19.21 -12.44
N HIS A 296 6.55 -19.73 -11.27
CA HIS A 296 5.25 -20.34 -11.07
C HIS A 296 4.54 -19.74 -9.87
N ALA A 297 3.27 -19.37 -10.05
CA ALA A 297 2.45 -18.96 -8.92
C ALA A 297 2.23 -20.16 -7.98
N ARG A 298 2.17 -19.90 -6.67
CA ARG A 298 1.87 -20.90 -5.65
C ARG A 298 0.50 -20.61 -5.06
N LYS A 299 -0.26 -21.68 -4.79
CA LYS A 299 -1.59 -21.57 -4.20
C LYS A 299 -1.51 -20.84 -2.85
N ASP A 300 -2.49 -19.97 -2.59
CA ASP A 300 -2.59 -19.15 -1.36
C ASP A 300 -1.43 -18.17 -1.12
N VAL A 301 -0.49 -18.05 -2.07
CA VAL A 301 0.62 -17.09 -2.02
C VAL A 301 0.30 -15.87 -2.90
N LYS A 302 0.62 -14.67 -2.39
CA LYS A 302 0.46 -13.42 -3.13
C LYS A 302 1.48 -13.37 -4.28
N TRP A 303 1.09 -12.78 -5.41
CA TRP A 303 1.96 -12.63 -6.58
C TRP A 303 3.15 -11.68 -6.36
N THR A 304 3.22 -10.96 -5.23
CA THR A 304 4.47 -10.30 -4.80
C THR A 304 5.65 -11.29 -4.73
N ALA A 305 5.39 -12.55 -4.38
CA ALA A 305 6.42 -13.61 -4.38
C ALA A 305 7.02 -13.88 -5.77
N LEU A 306 6.28 -13.62 -6.85
CA LEU A 306 6.77 -13.80 -8.23
C LEU A 306 7.90 -12.83 -8.57
N PHE A 307 8.19 -11.81 -7.75
CA PHE A 307 9.37 -10.96 -7.97
C PHE A 307 10.66 -11.58 -7.46
N LEU A 308 10.60 -12.72 -6.76
CA LEU A 308 11.75 -13.55 -6.45
C LEU A 308 12.02 -14.57 -7.58
N PRO A 309 13.25 -15.06 -7.72
CA PRO A 309 13.51 -16.30 -8.47
C PRO A 309 12.74 -17.48 -7.87
N ASP A 310 12.26 -18.41 -8.69
CA ASP A 310 11.45 -19.55 -8.23
C ASP A 310 12.21 -20.46 -7.25
N THR A 311 13.52 -20.63 -7.45
CA THR A 311 14.43 -21.36 -6.55
C THR A 311 14.62 -20.66 -5.20
N ALA A 312 14.69 -19.32 -5.21
CA ALA A 312 14.81 -18.51 -4.00
C ALA A 312 13.52 -18.58 -3.18
N PHE A 313 12.35 -18.41 -3.82
CA PHE A 313 11.07 -18.57 -3.15
C PHE A 313 10.86 -19.99 -2.63
N SER A 314 11.24 -21.02 -3.38
CA SER A 314 11.16 -22.41 -2.92
C SER A 314 12.02 -22.67 -1.68
N SER A 315 13.17 -22.00 -1.56
CA SER A 315 14.01 -22.08 -0.36
C SER A 315 13.40 -21.36 0.83
N LEU A 316 12.84 -20.18 0.61
CA LEU A 316 12.08 -19.44 1.62
C LEU A 316 10.86 -20.24 2.11
N GLU A 317 10.11 -20.85 1.20
CA GLU A 317 8.94 -21.67 1.50
C GLU A 317 9.31 -22.95 2.27
N ARG A 318 10.45 -23.57 1.94
CA ARG A 318 10.98 -24.70 2.70
C ARG A 318 11.28 -24.30 4.15
N ALA A 319 11.98 -23.18 4.35
CA ALA A 319 12.29 -22.66 5.67
C ALA A 319 11.02 -22.29 6.46
N TYR A 320 10.00 -21.72 5.80
CA TYR A 320 8.70 -21.45 6.40
C TYR A 320 7.99 -22.71 6.92
N ARG A 321 8.20 -23.85 6.27
CA ARG A 321 7.60 -25.15 6.61
C ARG A 321 8.50 -26.04 7.48
N SER A 322 9.68 -25.57 7.88
CA SER A 322 10.60 -26.34 8.71
C SER A 322 9.99 -26.64 10.07
N GLU A 323 10.36 -27.79 10.64
CA GLU A 323 10.11 -28.10 12.05
C GLU A 323 10.77 -27.02 12.93
N GLY A 324 10.15 -26.66 14.05
CA GLY A 324 10.59 -25.57 14.92
C GLY A 324 10.11 -24.17 14.52
N VAL A 325 9.43 -24.02 13.37
CA VAL A 325 8.80 -22.77 12.94
C VAL A 325 7.30 -22.79 13.25
N GLN A 326 6.83 -21.80 14.01
CA GLN A 326 5.42 -21.61 14.34
C GLN A 326 4.88 -20.34 13.69
N LYS A 327 3.58 -20.26 13.42
CA LYS A 327 2.98 -19.00 12.97
C LYS A 327 2.78 -18.08 14.17
N LEU A 328 2.91 -16.77 13.99
CA LEU A 328 2.59 -15.81 15.05
C LEU A 328 1.16 -16.00 15.57
N GLY A 329 0.22 -16.43 14.72
CA GLY A 329 -1.15 -16.74 15.13
C GLY A 329 -1.31 -17.96 16.05
N ASP A 330 -0.34 -18.87 16.07
CA ASP A 330 -0.32 -19.97 17.05
C ASP A 330 0.14 -19.48 18.43
N LEU A 331 0.87 -18.36 18.46
CA LEU A 331 1.47 -17.77 19.65
C LEU A 331 0.65 -16.62 20.22
N ALA A 332 -0.09 -15.89 19.38
CA ALA A 332 -0.70 -14.62 19.75
C ALA A 332 -1.96 -14.26 18.96
N LYS A 333 -2.76 -13.40 19.57
CA LYS A 333 -3.74 -12.55 18.86
C LYS A 333 -3.09 -11.24 18.47
N VAL A 334 -3.35 -10.81 17.22
CA VAL A 334 -2.96 -9.51 16.70
C VAL A 334 -4.23 -8.70 16.45
N GLU A 335 -4.30 -7.49 16.99
CA GLU A 335 -5.41 -6.58 16.84
C GLU A 335 -4.91 -5.20 16.41
N VAL A 336 -5.76 -4.46 15.69
CA VAL A 336 -5.45 -3.07 15.35
C VAL A 336 -5.38 -2.24 16.64
N GLY A 337 -4.47 -1.26 16.66
CA GLY A 337 -4.43 -0.26 17.71
C GLY A 337 -5.71 0.57 17.80
N ILE A 338 -5.77 1.44 18.80
CA ILE A 338 -6.98 2.19 19.14
C ILE A 338 -7.34 3.17 18.02
N VAL A 339 -8.58 3.07 17.55
CA VAL A 339 -9.18 4.00 16.58
C VAL A 339 -9.98 5.05 17.34
N THR A 340 -9.34 6.16 17.69
CA THR A 340 -9.98 7.23 18.46
C THR A 340 -11.03 7.99 17.65
N GLY A 341 -10.86 8.07 16.32
CA GLY A 341 -11.66 8.91 15.42
C GLY A 341 -11.19 10.36 15.32
N ARG A 342 -10.48 10.86 16.35
CA ARG A 342 -9.90 12.21 16.40
C ARG A 342 -8.71 12.25 17.38
N ASN A 343 -7.51 11.88 16.91
CA ASN A 343 -6.33 11.82 17.79
C ASN A 343 -6.03 13.15 18.48
N SER A 344 -6.26 14.29 17.81
CA SER A 344 -6.04 15.62 18.38
C SER A 344 -6.92 15.96 19.59
N PHE A 345 -8.02 15.22 19.80
CA PHE A 345 -8.90 15.35 20.98
C PHE A 345 -8.59 14.27 22.01
N PHE A 346 -8.47 13.02 21.59
CA PHE A 346 -8.35 11.89 22.53
C PHE A 346 -6.92 11.63 23.02
N VAL A 347 -5.90 12.09 22.29
CA VAL A 347 -4.50 11.86 22.60
C VAL A 347 -3.82 13.18 22.90
N ILE A 348 -3.50 13.39 24.17
CA ILE A 348 -3.01 14.66 24.71
C ILE A 348 -1.63 14.51 25.35
N ASP A 349 -0.99 15.64 25.61
CA ASP A 349 0.28 15.71 26.35
C ASP A 349 0.07 15.94 27.87
N ASP A 350 1.18 15.96 28.61
CA ASP A 350 1.19 16.14 30.08
C ASP A 350 0.71 17.53 30.52
N GLU A 351 0.82 18.55 29.67
CA GLU A 351 0.32 19.90 29.99
C GLU A 351 -1.20 19.94 29.86
N GLN A 352 -1.72 19.46 28.74
CA GLN A 352 -3.16 19.34 28.51
C GLN A 352 -3.82 18.45 29.57
N ALA A 353 -3.21 17.32 29.94
CA ALA A 353 -3.74 16.43 30.97
C ALA A 353 -3.86 17.11 32.35
N ARG A 354 -2.91 18.01 32.70
CA ARG A 354 -2.98 18.81 33.93
C ARG A 354 -4.08 19.87 33.86
N ASN A 355 -4.24 20.53 32.72
CA ASN A 355 -5.27 21.56 32.52
C ASN A 355 -6.68 20.98 32.58
N VAL A 356 -6.88 19.81 31.98
CA VAL A 356 -8.19 19.13 31.92
C VAL A 356 -8.52 18.38 33.22
N ARG A 357 -7.55 18.18 34.13
CA ARG A 357 -7.69 17.44 35.40
C ARG A 357 -8.35 16.08 35.21
N LEU A 358 -7.67 15.18 34.49
CA LEU A 358 -8.20 13.85 34.14
C LEU A 358 -8.50 12.93 35.33
N ASN A 359 -8.07 13.24 36.56
CA ASN A 359 -8.34 12.43 37.76
C ASN A 359 -7.99 10.93 37.63
N GLY A 360 -6.98 10.60 36.83
CA GLY A 360 -6.55 9.22 36.56
C GLY A 360 -7.36 8.48 35.48
N PHE A 361 -8.31 9.15 34.82
CA PHE A 361 -9.07 8.61 33.69
C PHE A 361 -8.27 8.65 32.39
N SER A 362 -7.14 7.96 32.37
CA SER A 362 -6.24 7.94 31.24
C SER A 362 -5.42 6.66 31.12
N GLN A 363 -4.85 6.45 29.93
CA GLN A 363 -3.91 5.38 29.66
C GLN A 363 -2.64 5.93 29.02
N PRO A 364 -1.45 5.41 29.37
CA PRO A 364 -0.23 5.67 28.62
C PRO A 364 -0.39 5.13 27.19
N LEU A 365 0.04 5.89 26.18
CA LEU A 365 -0.15 5.56 24.77
C LEU A 365 1.12 5.88 23.97
N VAL A 366 1.47 4.98 23.06
CA VAL A 366 2.48 5.21 22.00
C VAL A 366 1.77 5.40 20.66
N GLY A 367 1.93 6.59 20.07
CA GLY A 367 1.27 6.95 18.80
C GLY A 367 2.13 6.76 17.55
N ARG A 368 3.42 6.44 17.71
CA ARG A 368 4.40 6.47 16.61
C ARG A 368 5.37 5.30 16.67
N THR A 369 5.52 4.60 15.55
CA THR A 369 6.47 3.49 15.37
C THR A 369 7.93 3.94 15.52
N SER A 370 8.26 5.20 15.23
CA SER A 370 9.63 5.74 15.39
C SER A 370 10.13 5.79 16.83
N SER A 371 9.26 5.60 17.82
CA SER A 371 9.61 5.44 19.23
C SER A 371 9.91 4.00 19.63
N LEU A 372 9.52 3.05 18.79
CA LEU A 372 9.74 1.61 18.97
C LEU A 372 10.97 1.21 18.15
N ARG A 373 12.15 1.09 18.79
CA ARG A 373 13.44 0.96 18.08
C ARG A 373 14.18 -0.34 18.32
N SER A 374 13.60 -1.22 19.13
CA SER A 374 14.26 -2.44 19.61
C SER A 374 13.21 -3.46 20.04
N ILE A 375 13.64 -4.64 20.48
CA ILE A 375 12.77 -5.74 20.90
C ILE A 375 11.98 -5.45 22.20
N CYS A 376 12.32 -4.38 22.93
CA CYS A 376 11.63 -3.99 24.16
C CYS A 376 11.40 -2.47 24.23
N PHE A 377 10.19 -2.08 24.62
CA PHE A 377 9.79 -0.71 24.92
C PHE A 377 9.46 -0.57 26.41
N ASN A 378 10.37 0.05 27.15
CA ASN A 378 10.30 0.15 28.61
C ASN A 378 9.91 1.57 29.08
N LYS A 379 9.84 1.76 30.40
CA LYS A 379 9.47 3.06 31.01
C LYS A 379 10.40 4.21 30.62
N LYS A 380 11.70 3.95 30.40
CA LYS A 380 12.67 4.96 29.96
C LYS A 380 12.40 5.37 28.51
N ASP A 381 12.09 4.39 27.65
CA ASP A 381 11.70 4.66 26.27
C ASP A 381 10.38 5.45 26.20
N PHE A 382 9.43 5.13 27.08
CA PHE A 382 8.17 5.87 27.20
C PHE A 382 8.37 7.32 27.66
N ALA A 383 9.21 7.56 28.66
CA ALA A 383 9.53 8.93 29.10
C ALA A 383 10.14 9.77 27.96
N ALA A 384 11.07 9.19 27.19
CA ALA A 384 11.65 9.87 26.03
C ALA A 384 10.64 10.10 24.88
N HIS A 385 9.58 9.28 24.80
CA HIS A 385 8.46 9.47 23.87
C HIS A 385 7.55 10.62 24.33
N SER A 386 7.14 10.61 25.60
CA SER A 386 6.20 11.58 26.17
C SER A 386 6.75 13.01 26.17
N GLU A 387 8.07 13.18 26.32
CA GLU A 387 8.74 14.48 26.18
C GLU A 387 8.57 15.13 24.80
N LYS A 388 8.34 14.33 23.75
CA LYS A 388 8.33 14.81 22.36
C LYS A 388 6.93 14.79 21.75
N HIS A 389 6.06 13.92 22.24
CA HIS A 389 4.82 13.54 21.55
C HIS A 389 3.68 13.37 22.57
N PRO A 390 2.44 13.72 22.19
CA PRO A 390 1.25 13.36 22.95
C PRO A 390 1.23 11.85 23.22
N SER A 391 1.07 11.48 24.50
CA SER A 391 1.29 10.13 24.99
C SER A 391 0.26 9.68 26.03
N ILE A 392 -0.79 10.49 26.25
CA ILE A 392 -1.87 10.20 27.18
C ILE A 392 -3.16 10.03 26.37
N LEU A 393 -3.77 8.86 26.47
CA LEU A 393 -5.12 8.62 25.96
C LEU A 393 -6.14 8.93 27.04
N ILE A 394 -7.14 9.76 26.73
CA ILE A 394 -8.31 9.97 27.59
C ILE A 394 -9.16 8.69 27.59
N ASP A 395 -9.46 8.15 28.78
CA ASP A 395 -10.23 6.91 28.96
C ASP A 395 -11.37 7.12 29.96
N LEU A 396 -12.55 7.46 29.44
CA LEU A 396 -13.76 7.71 30.23
C LEU A 396 -14.73 6.54 30.25
N ASN A 397 -14.32 5.36 29.76
CA ASN A 397 -15.20 4.20 29.63
C ASN A 397 -15.73 3.79 31.01
N GLY A 398 -17.06 3.72 31.14
CA GLY A 398 -17.72 3.34 32.38
C GLY A 398 -17.60 4.35 33.52
N VAL A 399 -17.03 5.54 33.28
CA VAL A 399 -16.94 6.63 34.27
C VAL A 399 -18.28 7.38 34.29
N PRO A 400 -19.01 7.42 35.42
CA PRO A 400 -20.23 8.23 35.56
C PRO A 400 -19.94 9.72 35.43
N GLU A 401 -20.90 10.51 34.91
CA GLU A 401 -20.72 11.95 34.66
C GLU A 401 -20.43 12.73 35.96
N GLU A 402 -20.95 12.28 37.10
CA GLU A 402 -20.75 12.94 38.39
C GLU A 402 -19.31 12.83 38.91
N LYS A 403 -18.50 11.92 38.33
CA LYS A 403 -17.08 11.77 38.65
C LYS A 403 -16.17 12.62 37.77
N LEU A 404 -16.71 13.26 36.73
CA LEU A 404 -15.95 14.12 35.84
C LEU A 404 -15.68 15.46 36.54
N SER A 405 -14.45 15.96 36.43
CA SER A 405 -14.11 17.31 36.88
C SER A 405 -14.81 18.36 36.01
N GLY A 406 -15.03 19.56 36.55
CA GLY A 406 -15.61 20.67 35.77
C GLY A 406 -14.78 20.99 34.53
N GLU A 407 -13.45 20.94 34.66
CA GLU A 407 -12.51 21.16 33.56
C GLU A 407 -12.61 20.09 32.46
N LEU A 408 -12.85 18.83 32.83
CA LEU A 408 -13.06 17.74 31.87
C LEU A 408 -14.41 17.83 31.18
N VAL A 409 -15.47 18.25 31.89
CA VAL A 409 -16.77 18.51 31.28
C VAL A 409 -16.67 19.64 30.25
N GLU A 410 -16.01 20.76 30.60
CA GLU A 410 -15.77 21.86 29.67
C GLU A 410 -14.95 21.40 28.45
N TYR A 411 -13.92 20.57 28.66
CA TYR A 411 -13.13 20.00 27.56
C TYR A 411 -13.99 19.18 26.57
N ILE A 412 -14.92 18.38 27.08
CA ILE A 412 -15.87 17.61 26.27
C ILE A 412 -16.78 18.57 25.48
N GLN A 413 -17.33 19.59 26.14
CA GLN A 413 -18.19 20.59 25.51
C GLN A 413 -17.46 21.39 24.42
N GLU A 414 -16.18 21.72 24.60
CA GLU A 414 -15.35 22.32 23.55
C GLU A 414 -15.20 21.37 22.35
N GLY A 415 -14.99 20.08 22.59
CA GLY A 415 -14.99 19.06 21.53
C GLY A 415 -16.32 19.01 20.77
N GLU A 416 -17.44 19.24 21.46
CA GLU A 416 -18.76 19.35 20.83
C GLU A 416 -18.88 20.61 19.98
N ARG A 417 -18.51 21.77 20.52
CA ARG A 417 -18.48 23.06 19.80
C ARG A 417 -17.61 22.99 18.53
N ALA A 418 -16.51 22.25 18.57
CA ALA A 418 -15.63 22.01 17.44
C ALA A 418 -16.06 20.88 16.49
N GLY A 419 -17.21 20.23 16.73
CA GLY A 419 -17.77 19.19 15.87
C GLY A 419 -17.04 17.85 15.90
N VAL A 420 -16.26 17.55 16.96
CA VAL A 420 -15.57 16.25 17.10
C VAL A 420 -16.58 15.09 17.12
N HIS A 421 -17.71 15.27 17.81
CA HIS A 421 -18.81 14.31 17.93
C HIS A 421 -19.45 13.92 16.58
N ASN A 422 -19.39 14.79 15.58
CA ASN A 422 -19.94 14.54 14.23
C ASN A 422 -19.06 13.60 13.39
N GLY A 423 -17.82 13.33 13.81
CA GLY A 423 -16.95 12.38 13.13
C GLY A 423 -17.55 10.98 13.14
N TYR A 424 -17.50 10.26 12.00
CA TYR A 424 -18.15 8.95 11.83
C TYR A 424 -17.92 7.94 12.98
N LYS A 425 -16.70 7.88 13.55
CA LYS A 425 -16.41 6.97 14.67
C LYS A 425 -16.97 7.46 16.00
N CYS A 426 -17.06 8.77 16.19
CA CYS A 426 -17.63 9.38 17.39
C CYS A 426 -19.16 9.28 17.37
N SER A 427 -19.78 9.56 16.22
CA SER A 427 -21.25 9.63 16.08
C SER A 427 -21.97 8.29 16.23
N ILE A 428 -21.27 7.17 16.05
CA ILE A 428 -21.85 5.81 16.22
C ILE A 428 -21.71 5.26 17.64
N ARG A 429 -21.10 6.00 18.57
CA ARG A 429 -20.92 5.57 19.97
C ARG A 429 -22.07 6.08 20.83
N LYS A 430 -22.40 5.36 21.91
CA LYS A 430 -23.44 5.78 22.87
C LYS A 430 -23.09 7.11 23.55
N ARG A 431 -21.90 7.19 24.16
CA ARG A 431 -21.26 8.47 24.49
C ARG A 431 -20.16 8.68 23.48
N TRP A 432 -20.22 9.77 22.72
CA TRP A 432 -19.34 9.98 21.57
C TRP A 432 -17.84 9.97 21.95
N TYR A 433 -17.55 10.32 23.20
CA TYR A 433 -16.21 10.35 23.80
C TYR A 433 -15.76 9.02 24.46
N ASP A 434 -16.58 7.97 24.49
CA ASP A 434 -16.15 6.64 24.97
C ASP A 434 -15.38 5.90 23.88
N VAL A 435 -14.05 5.84 24.00
CA VAL A 435 -13.20 5.17 23.02
C VAL A 435 -13.20 3.65 23.28
N PRO A 436 -13.64 2.81 22.33
CA PRO A 436 -13.77 1.37 22.56
C PRO A 436 -12.40 0.65 22.51
N SER A 437 -12.38 -0.58 23.04
CA SER A 437 -11.25 -1.52 22.91
C SER A 437 -9.94 -1.02 23.53
N ILE A 438 -10.00 -0.34 24.67
CA ILE A 438 -8.80 0.06 25.42
C ILE A 438 -8.26 -1.11 26.23
N TYR A 439 -7.02 -1.50 25.99
CA TYR A 439 -6.27 -2.45 26.81
C TYR A 439 -4.76 -2.29 26.60
N VAL A 440 -3.99 -2.79 27.55
CA VAL A 440 -2.52 -2.85 27.49
C VAL A 440 -2.09 -4.18 26.85
N PRO A 441 -1.47 -4.18 25.66
CA PRO A 441 -0.96 -5.39 25.03
C PRO A 441 0.34 -5.88 25.65
N ASP A 442 0.69 -7.13 25.39
CA ASP A 442 1.99 -7.71 25.78
C ASP A 442 3.12 -7.22 24.88
N ALA A 443 2.81 -6.94 23.60
CA ALA A 443 3.75 -6.42 22.63
C ALA A 443 3.06 -5.52 21.59
N PHE A 444 3.88 -4.72 20.90
CA PHE A 444 3.50 -3.92 19.75
C PHE A 444 4.08 -4.55 18.48
N LEU A 445 3.30 -4.58 17.40
CA LEU A 445 3.77 -4.99 16.09
C LEU A 445 3.59 -3.85 15.09
N PHE A 446 4.59 -3.62 14.26
CA PHE A 446 4.49 -2.60 13.23
C PHE A 446 3.40 -2.98 12.22
N ARG A 447 2.41 -2.11 12.07
CA ARG A 447 1.40 -2.24 11.01
C ARG A 447 1.94 -1.66 9.70
N GLN A 448 2.44 -0.44 9.77
CA GLN A 448 2.99 0.32 8.64
C GLN A 448 4.52 0.35 8.76
N ILE A 449 5.19 -0.24 7.78
CA ILE A 449 6.61 -0.57 7.81
C ILE A 449 7.31 0.11 6.62
N HIS A 450 8.26 0.98 6.91
CA HIS A 450 9.12 1.59 5.89
C HIS A 450 10.38 0.75 5.64
N ASP A 451 11.14 0.44 6.71
CA ASP A 451 12.43 -0.24 6.60
C ASP A 451 12.35 -1.75 6.87
N ALA A 452 11.96 -2.14 8.09
CA ALA A 452 11.88 -3.54 8.49
C ALA A 452 10.71 -3.75 9.48
N PRO A 453 10.07 -4.93 9.49
CA PRO A 453 9.08 -5.25 10.50
C PRO A 453 9.74 -5.34 11.88
N LEU A 454 8.99 -5.03 12.92
CA LEU A 454 9.47 -5.15 14.30
C LEU A 454 8.33 -5.51 15.23
N LEU A 455 8.59 -6.50 16.09
CA LEU A 455 7.78 -6.87 17.25
C LEU A 455 8.50 -6.37 18.50
N VAL A 456 7.78 -5.71 19.40
CA VAL A 456 8.36 -4.99 20.54
C VAL A 456 7.61 -5.31 21.82
N ALA A 457 8.27 -5.95 22.78
CA ALA A 457 7.70 -6.23 24.10
C ALA A 457 7.33 -4.93 24.82
N ASN A 458 6.14 -4.90 25.43
CA ASN A 458 5.60 -3.72 26.09
C ASN A 458 5.84 -3.78 27.61
N LYS A 459 6.99 -3.26 28.06
CA LYS A 459 7.29 -3.07 29.49
C LYS A 459 6.86 -1.70 30.02
N ALA A 460 6.51 -0.78 29.14
CA ALA A 460 5.98 0.53 29.51
C ALA A 460 4.54 0.48 30.06
N ARG A 461 3.82 -0.63 29.84
CA ARG A 461 2.38 -0.75 30.11
C ARG A 461 1.54 0.30 29.37
N ALA A 462 1.96 0.65 28.15
CA ALA A 462 1.24 1.58 27.29
C ALA A 462 0.29 0.83 26.33
N THR A 463 -0.68 1.53 25.75
CA THR A 463 -1.45 1.08 24.58
C THR A 463 -0.96 1.80 23.32
N SER A 464 -1.62 1.63 22.17
CA SER A 464 -1.20 2.26 20.91
C SER A 464 -2.35 2.75 20.05
N THR A 465 -2.06 3.67 19.12
CA THR A 465 -2.98 4.07 18.04
C THR A 465 -3.02 3.04 16.93
N ASP A 466 -4.02 3.14 16.04
CA ASP A 466 -4.28 2.26 14.89
C ASP A 466 -3.14 2.09 13.87
N THR A 467 -2.11 2.93 13.93
CA THR A 467 -0.85 2.81 13.19
C THR A 467 0.09 1.71 13.70
N ILE A 468 -0.18 1.15 14.88
CA ILE A 468 0.61 0.10 15.55
C ILE A 468 -0.35 -1.00 16.00
N HIS A 469 -0.08 -2.24 15.62
CA HIS A 469 -0.84 -3.37 16.10
C HIS A 469 -0.52 -3.69 17.55
N ARG A 470 -1.53 -4.17 18.25
CA ARG A 470 -1.48 -4.64 19.63
C ARG A 470 -1.46 -6.16 19.60
N VAL A 471 -0.52 -6.76 20.31
CA VAL A 471 -0.30 -8.21 20.34
C VAL A 471 -0.52 -8.73 21.74
N ARG A 472 -1.31 -9.80 21.86
CA ARG A 472 -1.56 -10.51 23.12
C ARG A 472 -1.19 -11.98 22.95
N PHE A 473 -0.27 -12.49 23.76
CA PHE A 473 0.19 -13.87 23.67
C PHE A 473 -0.81 -14.84 24.29
N HIS A 474 -0.90 -16.05 23.75
CA HIS A 474 -1.81 -17.12 24.21
C HIS A 474 -1.28 -17.89 25.42
N ARG A 475 0.03 -17.99 25.53
CA ARG A 475 0.76 -18.78 26.53
C ARG A 475 1.63 -17.84 27.36
N GLU A 476 2.11 -18.33 28.50
CA GLU A 476 3.16 -17.67 29.29
C GLU A 476 4.52 -17.77 28.58
N VAL A 477 4.64 -17.14 27.41
CA VAL A 477 5.92 -16.93 26.74
C VAL A 477 6.35 -15.49 27.03
N ALA A 478 7.61 -15.30 27.39
CA ALA A 478 8.14 -13.96 27.60
C ALA A 478 8.10 -13.17 26.28
N ALA A 479 7.48 -11.98 26.33
CA ALA A 479 7.29 -11.13 25.15
C ALA A 479 8.63 -10.78 24.48
N GLU A 480 9.70 -10.58 25.25
CA GLU A 480 11.04 -10.34 24.74
C GLU A 480 11.61 -11.52 23.97
N THR A 481 11.36 -12.76 24.41
CA THR A 481 11.81 -13.96 23.72
C THR A 481 11.12 -14.10 22.36
N VAL A 482 9.81 -13.81 22.27
CA VAL A 482 9.11 -13.80 20.98
C VAL A 482 9.60 -12.64 20.10
N ALA A 483 9.86 -11.47 20.68
CA ALA A 483 10.41 -10.33 19.95
C ALA A 483 11.82 -10.62 19.41
N ALA A 484 12.65 -11.33 20.17
CA ALA A 484 13.96 -11.79 19.74
C ALA A 484 13.84 -12.82 18.61
N ALA A 485 12.96 -13.82 18.76
CA ALA A 485 12.67 -14.81 17.73
C ALA A 485 12.15 -14.17 16.44
N PHE A 486 11.35 -13.11 16.53
CA PHE A 486 10.80 -12.37 15.40
C PHE A 486 11.89 -11.69 14.56
N CYS A 487 13.01 -11.31 15.18
CA CYS A 487 14.11 -10.59 14.51
C CYS A 487 15.00 -11.58 13.76
N ASN A 488 14.54 -12.06 12.59
CA ASN A 488 15.32 -12.91 11.68
C ASN A 488 14.87 -12.70 10.22
N SER A 489 15.71 -13.12 9.29
CA SER A 489 15.52 -12.93 7.85
C SER A 489 14.32 -13.71 7.28
N LEU A 490 13.95 -14.87 7.84
CA LEU A 490 12.79 -15.65 7.39
C LEU A 490 11.48 -14.90 7.68
N THR A 491 11.30 -14.43 8.91
CA THR A 491 10.15 -13.60 9.31
C THR A 491 10.06 -12.33 8.46
N PHE A 492 11.20 -11.70 8.20
CA PHE A 492 11.27 -10.44 7.47
C PHE A 492 10.96 -10.62 5.98
N ALA A 493 11.51 -11.66 5.35
CA ALA A 493 11.19 -12.01 3.97
C ALA A 493 9.71 -12.36 3.82
N TRP A 494 9.16 -13.15 4.75
CA TRP A 494 7.75 -13.54 4.70
C TRP A 494 6.79 -12.36 4.90
N ALA A 495 7.17 -11.35 5.70
CA ALA A 495 6.40 -10.12 5.83
C ALA A 495 6.26 -9.38 4.49
N GLU A 496 7.29 -9.35 3.64
CA GLU A 496 7.20 -8.77 2.30
C GLU A 496 6.36 -9.64 1.34
N VAL A 497 6.41 -10.96 1.49
CA VAL A 497 5.57 -11.91 0.72
C VAL A 497 4.10 -11.76 1.04
N CYS A 498 3.73 -11.73 2.33
CA CYS A 498 2.35 -11.76 2.77
C CYS A 498 1.75 -10.37 2.99
N GLY A 499 2.54 -9.31 3.10
CA GLY A 499 2.04 -7.95 3.32
C GLY A 499 1.48 -7.28 2.08
N ARG A 500 1.17 -5.99 2.21
CA ARG A 500 0.66 -5.13 1.14
C ARG A 500 1.58 -3.94 0.96
N SER A 501 2.21 -3.86 -0.20
CA SER A 501 3.04 -2.74 -0.61
C SER A 501 2.19 -1.63 -1.24
N TYR A 502 2.32 -0.40 -0.76
CA TYR A 502 1.73 0.78 -1.39
C TYR A 502 2.80 1.73 -1.91
N GLY A 503 2.38 2.65 -2.78
CA GLY A 503 3.24 3.69 -3.34
C GLY A 503 3.99 4.49 -2.27
N GLY A 504 5.20 4.92 -2.62
CA GLY A 504 6.14 5.52 -1.67
C GLY A 504 6.91 4.50 -0.84
N GLY A 505 6.78 3.21 -1.17
CA GLY A 505 7.55 2.15 -0.56
C GLY A 505 7.09 1.82 0.86
N LEU A 506 5.79 1.85 1.16
CA LEU A 506 5.27 1.45 2.47
C LEU A 506 4.74 0.02 2.43
N LEU A 507 5.17 -0.84 3.37
CA LEU A 507 4.58 -2.15 3.61
C LEU A 507 3.52 -2.03 4.71
N GLU A 508 2.33 -2.56 4.49
CA GLU A 508 1.29 -2.71 5.49
C GLU A 508 1.03 -4.19 5.75
N LEU A 509 0.96 -4.56 7.02
CA LEU A 509 0.46 -5.85 7.47
C LEU A 509 -0.91 -5.64 8.10
N GLU A 510 -1.95 -6.27 7.57
CA GLU A 510 -3.21 -6.41 8.32
C GLU A 510 -3.07 -7.53 9.37
N PRO A 511 -3.93 -7.57 10.42
CA PRO A 511 -3.82 -8.59 11.46
C PRO A 511 -3.75 -10.01 10.93
N ARG A 512 -4.56 -10.35 9.92
CA ARG A 512 -4.53 -11.69 9.29
C ARG A 512 -3.20 -12.01 8.60
N GLU A 513 -2.51 -11.02 8.05
CA GLU A 513 -1.21 -11.21 7.39
C GLU A 513 -0.10 -11.33 8.44
N ALA A 514 -0.18 -10.51 9.49
CA ALA A 514 0.70 -10.59 10.65
C ALA A 514 0.66 -11.96 11.34
N LEU A 515 -0.54 -12.57 11.46
CA LEU A 515 -0.70 -13.89 12.07
C LEU A 515 -0.01 -15.01 11.28
N GLU A 516 0.27 -14.82 9.99
CA GLU A 516 0.96 -15.81 9.14
C GLU A 516 2.48 -15.73 9.21
N LEU A 517 3.05 -14.77 9.95
CA LEU A 517 4.49 -14.59 10.04
C LEU A 517 5.14 -15.80 10.75
N PRO A 518 6.19 -16.40 10.16
CA PRO A 518 6.92 -17.51 10.76
C PRO A 518 7.78 -17.03 11.92
N ILE A 519 7.81 -17.76 13.03
CA ILE A 519 8.56 -17.46 14.24
C ILE A 519 9.33 -18.73 14.66
N PRO A 520 10.67 -18.77 14.54
CA PRO A 520 11.51 -19.88 15.00
C PRO A 520 11.70 -19.81 16.54
N LEU A 521 10.61 -20.01 17.29
CA LEU A 521 10.58 -19.73 18.73
C LEU A 521 11.47 -20.68 19.54
N GLU A 522 11.59 -21.95 19.14
CA GLU A 522 12.37 -22.96 19.87
C GLU A 522 13.86 -22.59 19.96
N ALA A 523 14.40 -21.99 18.89
CA ALA A 523 15.80 -21.53 18.84
C ALA A 523 16.03 -20.22 19.62
N ALA A 524 14.98 -19.53 20.05
CA ALA A 524 15.09 -18.22 20.68
C ALA A 524 15.81 -18.25 22.04
N CYS A 525 15.84 -19.40 22.72
CA CYS A 525 16.55 -19.54 24.00
C CYS A 525 18.06 -19.35 23.89
N ALA A 526 18.63 -19.52 22.69
CA ALA A 526 20.05 -19.30 22.42
C ALA A 526 20.40 -17.83 22.10
N VAL A 527 19.39 -16.97 21.92
CA VAL A 527 19.58 -15.55 21.64
C VAL A 527 19.74 -14.77 22.94
N ASP A 528 20.84 -14.02 23.08
CA ASP A 528 21.00 -13.04 24.16
C ASP A 528 20.15 -11.81 23.82
N GLU A 529 18.96 -11.74 24.43
CA GLU A 529 17.99 -10.66 24.27
C GLU A 529 18.60 -9.29 24.58
N GLN A 530 19.45 -9.17 25.59
CA GLN A 530 20.07 -7.89 25.95
C GLN A 530 21.10 -7.45 24.93
N LYS A 531 21.85 -8.40 24.35
CA LYS A 531 22.78 -8.13 23.26
C LYS A 531 22.03 -7.71 22.00
N LEU A 532 20.98 -8.44 21.63
CA LEU A 532 20.13 -8.09 20.48
C LEU A 532 19.50 -6.70 20.64
N ASP A 533 18.97 -6.38 21.82
CA ASP A 533 18.41 -5.05 22.11
C ASP A 533 19.46 -3.93 21.92
N ARG A 534 20.68 -4.14 22.42
CA ARG A 534 21.79 -3.19 22.23
C ARG A 534 22.19 -3.03 20.76
N ILE A 535 22.20 -4.13 20.00
CA ILE A 535 22.52 -4.09 18.57
C ILE A 535 21.45 -3.31 17.81
N LEU A 536 20.16 -3.60 18.00
CA LEU A 536 19.07 -2.88 17.34
C LEU A 536 19.13 -1.37 17.63
N ARG A 537 19.38 -0.98 18.88
CA ARG A 537 19.47 0.43 19.30
C ARG A 537 20.66 1.20 18.71
N LYS A 538 21.77 0.52 18.37
CA LYS A 538 23.03 1.16 17.94
C LYS A 538 23.45 0.82 16.51
N GLY A 539 23.42 -0.46 16.16
CA GLY A 539 23.84 -1.02 14.87
C GLY A 539 22.69 -1.23 13.88
N GLY A 540 21.44 -1.10 14.31
CA GLY A 540 20.27 -1.21 13.45
C GLY A 540 19.94 -2.66 13.07
N VAL A 541 19.03 -2.78 12.10
CA VAL A 541 18.41 -4.06 11.72
C VAL A 541 19.40 -5.03 11.08
N GLU A 542 20.25 -4.56 10.16
CA GLU A 542 21.18 -5.44 9.43
C GLU A 542 22.17 -6.12 10.39
N ALA A 543 22.74 -5.37 11.32
CA ALA A 543 23.62 -5.91 12.36
C ALA A 543 22.88 -6.86 13.32
N ALA A 544 21.59 -6.61 13.56
CA ALA A 544 20.76 -7.50 14.37
C ALA A 544 20.53 -8.85 13.65
N LEU A 545 20.33 -8.83 12.34
CA LEU A 545 20.21 -10.04 11.52
C LEU A 545 21.55 -10.78 11.40
N ASP A 546 22.69 -10.08 11.28
CA ASP A 546 24.02 -10.70 11.31
C ASP A 546 24.26 -11.49 12.61
N TYR A 547 23.65 -11.06 13.72
CA TYR A 547 23.73 -11.74 15.01
C TYR A 547 22.70 -12.87 15.16
N SER A 548 21.45 -12.62 14.77
CA SER A 548 20.31 -13.50 15.05
C SER A 548 20.13 -14.62 14.02
N ASP A 549 20.40 -14.37 12.74
CA ASP A 549 20.19 -15.37 11.68
C ASP A 549 21.05 -16.63 11.86
N PRO A 550 22.35 -16.56 12.21
CA PRO A 550 23.15 -17.77 12.45
C PRO A 550 22.62 -18.63 13.60
N ILE A 551 22.01 -17.99 14.61
CA ILE A 551 21.45 -18.67 15.79
C ILE A 551 20.08 -19.26 15.47
N LEU A 552 19.15 -18.42 15.01
CA LEU A 552 17.75 -18.78 14.82
C LEU A 552 17.53 -19.67 13.60
N LEU A 553 18.20 -19.37 12.48
CA LEU A 553 18.04 -20.10 11.22
C LEU A 553 19.14 -21.13 11.03
N GLY A 554 20.39 -20.76 11.33
CA GLY A 554 21.55 -21.65 11.18
C GLY A 554 21.52 -22.83 12.16
N GLU A 555 21.82 -22.56 13.43
CA GLU A 555 21.82 -23.58 14.49
C GLU A 555 20.40 -24.08 14.79
N GLY A 556 19.43 -23.17 14.82
CA GLY A 556 18.04 -23.46 15.21
C GLY A 556 17.25 -24.30 14.21
N LEU A 557 17.39 -24.04 12.90
CA LEU A 557 16.68 -24.79 11.84
C LEU A 557 17.61 -25.70 11.03
N GLY A 558 18.90 -25.78 11.40
CA GLY A 558 19.90 -26.57 10.69
C GLY A 558 20.25 -26.04 9.29
N MET A 559 19.96 -24.77 9.01
CA MET A 559 20.22 -24.19 7.68
C MET A 559 21.71 -23.91 7.49
N SER A 560 22.21 -24.23 6.30
CA SER A 560 23.57 -23.81 5.92
C SER A 560 23.68 -22.29 5.81
N THR A 561 24.90 -21.75 5.93
CA THR A 561 25.15 -20.31 5.74
C THR A 561 24.66 -19.80 4.38
N ALA A 562 24.73 -20.64 3.34
CA ALA A 562 24.23 -20.31 2.00
C ALA A 562 22.70 -20.19 1.97
N GLU A 563 21.98 -21.07 2.66
CA GLU A 563 20.52 -21.02 2.75
C GLU A 563 20.03 -19.82 3.58
N VAL A 564 20.70 -19.55 4.71
CA VAL A 564 20.43 -18.36 5.53
C VAL A 564 20.59 -17.09 4.70
N ARG A 565 21.69 -17.01 3.93
CA ARG A 565 21.92 -15.89 3.02
C ARG A 565 20.86 -15.79 1.93
N ALA A 566 20.45 -16.91 1.32
CA ALA A 566 19.41 -16.91 0.31
C ALA A 566 18.05 -16.39 0.83
N VAL A 567 17.70 -16.73 2.08
CA VAL A 567 16.50 -16.19 2.74
C VAL A 567 16.63 -14.69 3.00
N ARG A 568 17.80 -14.22 3.45
CA ARG A 568 18.07 -12.79 3.62
C ARG A 568 18.02 -12.02 2.31
N ASP A 569 18.57 -12.58 1.24
CA ASP A 569 18.54 -12.00 -0.10
C ASP A 569 17.09 -11.86 -0.61
N CYS A 570 16.20 -12.80 -0.27
CA CYS A 570 14.77 -12.66 -0.58
C CYS A 570 14.14 -11.43 0.09
N TRP A 571 14.44 -11.21 1.38
CA TRP A 571 13.96 -10.02 2.10
C TRP A 571 14.50 -8.74 1.46
N VAL A 572 15.82 -8.66 1.24
CA VAL A 572 16.47 -7.48 0.65
C VAL A 572 15.88 -7.17 -0.72
N GLN A 573 15.73 -8.18 -1.58
CA GLN A 573 15.19 -8.01 -2.92
C GLN A 573 13.76 -7.45 -2.89
N LEU A 574 12.85 -8.02 -2.09
CA LEU A 574 11.46 -7.55 -2.02
C LEU A 574 11.35 -6.16 -1.35
N ARG A 575 12.08 -5.95 -0.25
CA ARG A 575 12.15 -4.67 0.47
C ARG A 575 12.63 -3.55 -0.45
N ASP A 576 13.72 -3.76 -1.16
CA ASP A 576 14.32 -2.73 -2.01
C ASP A 576 13.46 -2.50 -3.26
N ARG A 577 12.89 -3.56 -3.83
CA ARG A 577 11.92 -3.48 -4.94
C ARG A 577 10.65 -2.69 -4.56
N ARG A 578 10.28 -2.66 -3.28
CA ARG A 578 9.21 -1.78 -2.74
C ARG A 578 9.74 -0.36 -2.51
N LYS A 579 10.87 -0.18 -1.83
CA LYS A 579 11.43 1.14 -1.46
C LYS A 579 11.88 1.97 -2.66
N ASN A 580 12.31 1.31 -3.74
CA ASN A 580 12.70 1.98 -4.98
C ASN A 580 11.51 2.58 -5.74
N ARG A 581 10.27 2.29 -5.34
CA ARG A 581 9.07 2.90 -5.91
C ARG A 581 8.90 4.35 -5.44
N LYS A 582 9.68 5.27 -6.01
CA LYS A 582 9.64 6.70 -5.71
C LYS A 582 8.47 7.36 -6.45
N HIS A 583 7.86 8.35 -5.81
CA HIS A 583 6.98 9.29 -6.53
C HIS A 583 7.82 10.01 -7.59
N ALA A 584 7.25 10.22 -8.78
CA ALA A 584 7.86 11.11 -9.76
C ALA A 584 8.08 12.47 -9.09
N SER A 585 9.35 12.87 -8.93
CA SER A 585 9.66 14.23 -8.47
C SER A 585 8.99 15.19 -9.43
N LYS A 586 8.20 16.15 -8.91
CA LYS A 586 7.67 17.26 -9.70
C LYS A 586 8.82 17.80 -10.55
N ILE A 587 8.72 17.65 -11.87
CA ILE A 587 9.61 18.34 -12.80
C ILE A 587 9.46 19.82 -12.44
N ALA A 588 10.54 20.44 -11.98
CA ALA A 588 10.56 21.87 -11.74
C ALA A 588 10.20 22.52 -13.08
N GLY A 589 9.01 23.11 -13.15
CA GLY A 589 8.57 23.83 -14.34
C GLY A 589 9.63 24.87 -14.74
N PRO A 590 9.84 25.10 -16.04
CA PRO A 590 10.84 26.06 -16.49
C PRO A 590 10.59 27.40 -15.81
N LYS A 591 11.63 27.94 -15.15
CA LYS A 591 11.61 29.32 -14.66
C LYS A 591 11.29 30.23 -15.84
N MET A 592 10.08 30.79 -15.86
CA MET A 592 9.77 31.92 -16.74
C MET A 592 10.74 33.04 -16.36
N THR A 593 11.77 33.24 -17.17
CA THR A 593 12.57 34.45 -17.17
C THR A 593 11.66 35.57 -17.68
N SER A 594 11.23 36.43 -16.76
CA SER A 594 10.64 37.73 -17.10
C SER A 594 11.63 38.52 -17.96
N ALA A 595 11.21 38.89 -19.17
CA ALA A 595 11.95 39.84 -19.99
C ALA A 595 12.03 41.20 -19.27
N PRO A 596 13.16 41.92 -19.35
CA PRO A 596 13.29 43.24 -18.76
C PRO A 596 12.50 44.28 -19.56
N ALA A 597 12.00 45.27 -18.84
CA ALA A 597 11.15 46.36 -19.30
C ALA A 597 11.78 47.25 -20.38
#